data_AF-A0A2V4DTP1-F1
#
_entry.id   AF-A0A2V4DTP1-F1
#
_cell.length_a   1.000
_cell.length_b   1.000
_cell.length_c   1.000
_cell.angle_alpha   90.00
_cell.angle_beta   90.00
_cell.angle_gamma   90.00
#
_symmetry.space_group_name_H-M   'P 1'
#
loop_
_entity.id
_entity.type
_entity.pdbx_description
1 polymer ?
#
loop_
_entity_poly.entity_id
_entity_poly.type
_entity_poly.pdbx_seq_one_letter_code
_entity_poly.pdbx_strand_id
1 'polypeptide(L)' 'MPYQTRDDLPESVRHVLPTHAQDIFKEAFNSAIKEYQDPKKRRDKSDAEQVAFRVAWSAVEKVYHKDEHGKWVAK' A
#
# COMPACT_ATOMS: atom_id res chain seq x y z
N MET A 1 -3.93 -9.20 -7.45
CA MET A 1 -5.06 -9.71 -6.63
C MET A 1 -5.16 -8.89 -5.34
N PRO A 2 -6.34 -8.64 -4.75
CA PRO A 2 -6.44 -7.93 -3.47
C PRO A 2 -5.95 -8.81 -2.29
N TYR A 3 -5.31 -8.19 -1.31
CA TYR A 3 -4.86 -8.83 -0.07
C TYR A 3 -6.05 -9.04 0.88
N GLN A 4 -6.28 -10.26 1.34
CA GLN A 4 -7.38 -10.58 2.27
C GLN A 4 -6.99 -10.26 3.70
N THR A 5 -5.79 -10.67 4.09
CA THR A 5 -5.25 -10.51 5.43
C THR A 5 -3.99 -9.66 5.42
N ARG A 6 -3.58 -9.18 6.60
CA ARG A 6 -2.26 -8.54 6.76
C ARG A 6 -1.14 -9.52 6.44
N ASP A 7 -1.36 -10.81 6.64
CA ASP A 7 -0.35 -11.83 6.41
C ASP A 7 -0.03 -12.06 4.93
N ASP A 8 -0.98 -11.74 4.05
CA ASP A 8 -0.78 -11.77 2.59
C ASP A 8 0.09 -10.62 2.07
N LEU A 9 0.35 -9.60 2.89
CA LEU A 9 1.20 -8.47 2.50
C LEU A 9 2.65 -8.93 2.29
N PRO A 10 3.39 -8.27 1.39
CA PRO A 10 4.80 -8.58 1.20
C PRO A 10 5.58 -8.49 2.51
N GLU A 11 6.54 -9.39 2.70
CA GLU A 11 7.36 -9.44 3.91
C GLU A 11 8.03 -8.09 4.20
N SER A 12 8.49 -7.41 3.15
CA SER A 12 9.08 -6.07 3.22
C SER A 12 8.13 -5.00 3.75
N VAL A 13 6.81 -5.16 3.62
CA VAL A 13 5.79 -4.27 4.20
C VAL A 13 5.50 -4.69 5.64
N ARG A 14 5.32 -5.99 5.88
CA ARG A 14 5.01 -6.54 7.21
C ARG A 14 6.12 -6.29 8.24
N HIS A 15 7.38 -6.37 7.83
CA HIS A 15 8.52 -6.17 8.72
C HIS A 15 8.80 -4.70 9.05
N VAL A 16 8.45 -3.77 8.15
CA VAL A 16 8.77 -2.35 8.34
C VAL A 16 7.61 -1.55 8.91
N LEU A 17 6.37 -1.95 8.63
CA LEU A 17 5.17 -1.23 9.07
C LEU A 17 4.62 -1.79 10.38
N PRO A 18 4.23 -0.91 11.33
CA PRO A 18 3.41 -1.30 12.46
C PRO A 18 2.08 -1.93 12.01
N THR A 19 1.45 -2.70 12.89
CA THR A 19 0.19 -3.40 12.62
C THR A 19 -0.83 -2.47 11.96
N HIS A 20 -1.15 -1.32 12.57
CA HIS A 20 -2.16 -0.40 12.01
C HIS A 20 -1.78 0.17 10.63
N ALA A 21 -0.50 0.49 10.38
CA ALA A 21 -0.02 0.89 9.06
C ALA A 21 -0.20 -0.21 7.99
N GLN A 22 -0.05 -1.48 8.37
CA GLN A 22 -0.31 -2.60 7.46
C GLN A 22 -1.78 -2.68 7.04
N ASP A 23 -2.73 -2.35 7.92
CA ASP A 23 -4.16 -2.31 7.53
C ASP A 23 -4.40 -1.21 6.50
N ILE A 24 -3.86 -0.02 6.75
CA ILE A 24 -4.01 1.12 5.84
C ILE A 24 -3.42 0.78 4.49
N PHE A 25 -2.24 0.16 4.47
CA PHE A 25 -1.63 -0.33 3.24
C PHE A 25 -2.54 -1.31 2.50
N LYS A 26 -3.06 -2.32 3.20
CA LYS A 26 -3.94 -3.36 2.63
C LYS A 26 -5.22 -2.74 2.03
N GLU A 27 -5.89 -1.88 2.78
CA GLU A 27 -7.14 -1.24 2.33
C GLU A 27 -6.90 -0.31 1.13
N ALA A 28 -5.86 0.52 1.20
CA ALA A 28 -5.50 1.42 0.12
C ALA A 28 -5.09 0.65 -1.14
N PHE A 29 -4.32 -0.43 -0.99
CA PHE A 29 -3.93 -1.30 -2.10
C PHE A 29 -5.17 -1.93 -2.75
N ASN A 30 -6.05 -2.54 -1.94
CA ASN A 30 -7.25 -3.20 -2.45
C ASN A 30 -8.18 -2.23 -3.18
N SER A 31 -8.34 -1.01 -2.63
CA SER A 31 -9.12 0.04 -3.28
C SER A 31 -8.48 0.48 -4.59
N ALA A 32 -7.16 0.71 -4.60
CA ALA A 32 -6.45 1.16 -5.79
C ALA A 32 -6.43 0.07 -6.87
N ILE A 33 -6.21 -1.19 -6.52
CA ILE A 33 -6.21 -2.28 -7.49
C ILE A 33 -7.59 -2.42 -8.12
N LYS A 34 -8.67 -2.29 -7.34
CA LYS A 34 -10.05 -2.33 -7.86
C LYS A 34 -10.32 -1.18 -8.83
N GLU A 35 -9.78 0.01 -8.55
CA GLU A 35 -9.96 1.19 -9.40
C GLU A 35 -9.17 1.09 -10.71
N TYR A 36 -7.92 0.62 -10.64
CA TYR A 36 -7.03 0.50 -11.79
C TYR A 36 -7.07 -0.87 -12.48
N GLN A 37 -7.89 -1.83 -12.00
CA GLN A 37 -8.03 -3.13 -12.65
C GLN A 37 -8.56 -2.98 -14.08
N ASP A 38 -9.42 -1.99 -14.32
CA ASP A 38 -9.92 -1.66 -15.65
C ASP A 38 -8.80 -1.03 -16.51
N PRO A 39 -8.31 -1.73 -17.54
CA PRO A 39 -7.26 -1.20 -18.41
C PRO A 39 -7.72 0.04 -19.21
N LYS A 40 -9.02 0.29 -19.38
CA LYS A 40 -9.53 1.50 -20.03
C LYS A 40 -9.37 2.76 -19.18
N LYS A 41 -9.25 2.61 -17.85
CA LYS A 41 -8.98 3.70 -16.92
C LYS A 41 -7.48 4.02 -16.79
N ARG A 42 -6.61 3.19 -17.38
CA ARG A 42 -5.16 3.36 -17.30
C ARG A 42 -4.65 4.16 -18.51
N ARG A 43 -4.02 5.31 -18.22
CA ARG A 43 -3.41 6.17 -19.24
C ARG A 43 -2.09 5.58 -19.79
N ASP A 44 -1.44 4.72 -19.02
CA ASP A 44 -0.17 4.07 -19.34
C ASP A 44 -0.29 2.55 -19.24
N LYS A 45 0.50 1.81 -20.03
CA LYS A 45 0.61 0.33 -19.98
C LYS A 45 1.20 -0.20 -18.67
N SER A 46 1.28 0.62 -17.63
CA SER A 46 1.79 0.23 -16.31
C SER A 46 0.89 -0.82 -15.66
N ASP A 47 1.52 -1.76 -14.96
CA ASP A 47 0.81 -2.77 -14.19
C ASP A 47 -0.05 -2.11 -13.11
N ALA A 48 -1.34 -2.45 -13.05
CA ALA A 48 -2.27 -1.92 -12.05
C ALA A 48 -1.77 -2.18 -10.62
N GLU A 49 -1.06 -3.30 -10.42
CA GLU A 49 -0.45 -3.64 -9.14
C GLU A 49 0.64 -2.65 -8.75
N GLN A 50 1.54 -2.26 -9.68
CA GLN A 50 2.57 -1.26 -9.37
C GLN A 50 1.97 0.09 -8.98
N VAL A 51 0.89 0.50 -9.66
CA VAL A 51 0.17 1.74 -9.32
C VAL A 51 -0.47 1.61 -7.94
N ALA A 52 -1.16 0.50 -7.67
CA ALA A 52 -1.77 0.25 -6.37
C ALA A 52 -0.75 0.20 -5.23
N PHE A 53 0.44 -0.36 -5.47
CA PHE A 53 1.55 -0.35 -4.51
C PHE A 53 1.97 1.08 -4.14
N ARG A 54 2.13 1.95 -5.13
CA ARG A 54 2.49 3.36 -4.89
C ARG A 54 1.40 4.08 -4.10
N VAL A 55 0.14 3.89 -4.47
CA VAL A 55 -1.02 4.49 -3.76
C VAL A 55 -1.08 4.02 -2.31
N ALA A 56 -0.85 2.73 -2.07
CA ALA A 56 -0.85 2.16 -0.72
C ALA A 56 0.28 2.74 0.15
N TRP A 57 1.49 2.87 -0.38
CA TRP A 57 2.60 3.52 0.32
C TRP A 57 2.29 4.99 0.62
N SER A 58 1.75 5.74 -0.34
CA SER A 58 1.36 7.13 -0.10
C SER A 58 0.23 7.27 0.94
N ALA A 59 -0.67 6.28 1.06
CA ALA A 59 -1.68 6.28 2.11
C ALA A 59 -1.06 6.08 3.50
N VAL A 60 -0.06 5.21 3.61
CA VAL A 60 0.71 5.03 4.85
C VAL A 60 1.51 6.30 5.17
N GLU A 61 2.16 6.93 4.20
CA GLU A 61 2.93 8.17 4.40
C GLU A 61 2.10 9.38 4.86
N LYS A 62 0.78 9.35 4.65
CA LYS A 62 -0.12 10.42 5.12
C LYS A 62 -0.33 10.39 6.62
N VAL A 63 -0.30 9.20 7.22
CA VAL A 63 -0.60 8.98 8.65
C VAL A 63 0.62 8.50 9.44
N TYR A 64 1.63 7.97 8.77
CA TYR A 64 2.91 7.56 9.34
C TYR A 64 4.05 8.31 8.67
N HIS A 65 5.11 8.55 9.42
CA HIS A 65 6.38 9.07 8.90
C HIS A 65 7.52 8.20 9.41
N LYS A 66 8.67 8.26 8.72
CA LYS A 66 9.89 7.64 9.23
C LYS A 66 10.54 8.56 10.26
N ASP A 67 10.88 8.02 11.42
CA ASP A 67 11.68 8.71 12.44
C ASP A 67 13.18 8.75 12.03
N GLU A 68 14.01 9.37 12.87
CA GLU A 68 15.46 9.48 12.67
C GLU A 68 16.17 8.11 12.67
N HIS A 69 15.51 7.05 13.17
CA HIS A 69 15.99 5.67 13.17
C HIS A 69 15.47 4.86 11.98
N GLY A 70 14.70 5.48 11.07
CA GLY A 70 14.11 4.84 9.90
C GLY A 70 12.88 3.96 10.20
N LYS A 71 12.30 4.06 11.41
CA LYS A 71 11.08 3.34 11.79
C LYS A 71 9.84 4.16 11.47
N TRP A 72 8.79 3.48 11.03
CA TRP A 72 7.50 4.11 10.77
C TRP A 72 6.76 4.37 12.09
N VAL A 73 6.56 5.64 12.40
CA VAL A 73 5.82 6.12 13.58
C VAL A 73 4.61 6.93 13.13
N ALA A 74 3.52 6.88 13.91
CA ALA A 74 2.35 7.68 13.63
C ALA A 74 2.72 9.17 13.65
N LYS A 75 2.19 9.92 12.70
CA LYS A 75 2.37 11.37 12.61
C LYS A 75 1.64 12.10 13.72
#